data_AF-A0A414FQF1-F1
#
_entry.id   AF-A0A414FQF1-F1
#
_cell.length_a   1.000
_cell.length_b   1.000
_cell.length_c   1.000
_cell.angle_alpha   90.00
_cell.angle_beta   90.00
_cell.angle_gamma   90.00
#
_symmetry.space_group_name_H-M   'P 1'
#
loop_
_entity.id
_entity.type
_entity.pdbx_description
1 polymer ?
#
loop_
_entity_poly.entity_id
_entity_poly.type
_entity_poly.pdbx_seq_one_letter_code
_entity_poly.pdbx_strand_id
1 'polypeptide(L)'
;MNLRDNSIDLVSFNKLFTEYHERFVRFAYTYVDNYMEAEDIVMEAMTYYWENRTRLFGVNPPAYIFTTIKNKCLNYLRDRQYYQTVSEQLQEHAAWKLAIQISTLEACNPEELFSKEMKQLVEHALSKLPEKTRRVFIMRRFEEKSYREIASEMNMSVKGVEYHMNKATESLKKTLKDFLPLLIYLIYH
;
A
#
# COMPACT_ATOMS: atom_id res chain seq x y z
N MET A 1 -14.94 17.50 -27.26
CA MET A 1 -14.83 16.91 -25.90
C MET A 1 -15.72 17.74 -24.99
N ASN A 2 -16.76 17.15 -24.40
CA ASN A 2 -17.84 17.88 -23.71
C ASN A 2 -17.41 18.32 -22.31
N LEU A 3 -17.65 19.59 -21.94
CA LEU A 3 -17.27 20.14 -20.63
C LEU A 3 -17.89 19.38 -19.43
N ARG A 4 -19.07 18.75 -19.62
CA ARG A 4 -19.72 17.89 -18.61
C ARG A 4 -18.95 16.59 -18.35
N ASP A 5 -18.37 16.00 -19.39
CA ASP A 5 -17.62 14.73 -19.32
C ASP A 5 -16.33 14.91 -18.50
N ASN A 6 -15.62 16.01 -18.77
CA ASN A 6 -14.40 16.36 -18.04
C ASN A 6 -14.64 16.66 -16.54
N SER A 7 -15.83 17.14 -16.18
CA SER A 7 -16.20 17.39 -14.78
C SER A 7 -16.44 16.10 -13.98
N ILE A 8 -17.02 15.08 -14.62
CA ILE A 8 -17.29 13.77 -13.99
C ILE A 8 -15.98 13.00 -13.82
N ASP A 9 -15.09 13.07 -14.80
CA ASP A 9 -13.74 12.52 -14.73
C ASP A 9 -12.96 13.12 -13.56
N LEU A 10 -13.00 14.45 -13.40
CA LEU A 10 -12.27 15.14 -12.33
C LEU A 10 -12.78 14.74 -10.95
N VAL A 11 -14.10 14.65 -10.76
CA VAL A 11 -14.69 14.19 -9.50
C VAL A 11 -14.27 12.74 -9.19
N SER A 12 -14.28 11.87 -10.20
CA SER A 12 -13.90 10.46 -10.04
C SER A 12 -12.42 10.31 -9.71
N PHE A 13 -11.55 11.09 -10.38
CA PHE A 13 -10.13 11.13 -10.10
C PHE A 13 -9.83 11.71 -8.71
N ASN A 14 -10.50 12.78 -8.29
CA ASN A 14 -10.30 13.35 -6.96
C ASN A 14 -10.67 12.34 -5.85
N LYS A 15 -11.72 11.54 -6.04
CA LYS A 15 -12.06 10.45 -5.11
C LYS A 15 -10.97 9.39 -5.05
N LEU A 16 -10.49 8.96 -6.22
CA LEU A 16 -9.40 8.00 -6.34
C LEU A 16 -8.12 8.52 -5.66
N PHE A 17 -7.76 9.78 -5.90
CA PHE A 17 -6.62 10.44 -5.29
C PHE A 17 -6.76 10.45 -3.76
N THR A 18 -7.89 10.98 -3.25
CA THR A 18 -8.15 11.08 -1.81
C THR A 18 -8.13 9.71 -1.12
N GLU A 19 -8.63 8.67 -1.78
CA GLU A 19 -8.71 7.33 -1.21
C GLU A 19 -7.37 6.58 -1.21
N TYR A 20 -6.56 6.75 -2.27
CA TYR A 20 -5.41 5.89 -2.53
C TYR A 20 -4.04 6.57 -2.40
N HIS A 21 -3.94 7.91 -2.48
CA HIS A 21 -2.66 8.61 -2.51
C HIS A 21 -1.73 8.21 -1.35
N GLU A 22 -2.16 8.44 -0.12
CA GLU A 22 -1.38 8.11 1.08
C GLU A 22 -1.02 6.63 1.17
N ARG A 23 -1.95 5.75 0.76
CA ARG A 23 -1.71 4.31 0.75
C ARG A 23 -0.64 3.96 -0.28
N PHE A 24 -0.71 4.53 -1.46
CA PHE A 24 0.29 4.31 -2.50
C PHE A 24 1.68 4.86 -2.10
N VAL A 25 1.75 6.02 -1.45
CA VAL A 25 3.01 6.61 -0.98
C VAL A 25 3.65 5.72 0.09
N ARG A 26 2.88 5.28 1.09
CA ARG A 26 3.37 4.34 2.10
C ARG A 26 3.87 3.02 1.50
N PHE A 27 3.23 2.56 0.41
CA PHE A 27 3.57 1.30 -0.22
C PHE A 27 4.93 1.46 -0.91
N ALA A 28 5.05 2.48 -1.76
CA ALA A 28 6.31 2.83 -2.40
C ALA A 28 7.42 3.02 -1.37
N TYR A 29 7.15 3.76 -0.29
CA TYR A 29 8.09 4.01 0.80
C TYR A 29 8.64 2.73 1.46
N THR A 30 7.81 1.69 1.60
CA THR A 30 8.23 0.40 2.17
C THR A 30 9.35 -0.27 1.35
N TYR A 31 9.43 0.04 0.05
CA TYR A 31 10.45 -0.48 -0.85
C TYR A 31 11.60 0.51 -1.06
N VAL A 32 11.29 1.78 -1.38
CA VAL A 32 12.32 2.76 -1.78
C VAL A 32 13.06 3.37 -0.59
N ASP A 33 12.51 3.27 0.63
CA ASP A 33 13.11 3.75 1.89
C ASP A 33 13.45 5.26 1.87
N ASN A 34 12.72 6.02 1.05
CA ASN A 34 12.83 7.47 0.89
C ASN A 34 11.43 8.03 0.60
N TYR A 35 10.93 8.90 1.48
CA TYR A 35 9.58 9.44 1.37
C TYR A 35 9.40 10.33 0.14
N MET A 36 10.41 11.14 -0.19
CA MET A 36 10.34 12.07 -1.32
C MET A 36 10.27 11.31 -2.64
N GLU A 37 11.11 10.27 -2.80
CA GLU A 37 11.08 9.38 -3.97
C GLU A 37 9.76 8.60 -4.05
N ALA A 38 9.24 8.16 -2.91
CA ALA A 38 7.97 7.44 -2.84
C ALA A 38 6.79 8.33 -3.27
N GLU A 39 6.76 9.57 -2.80
CA GLU A 39 5.74 10.56 -3.15
C GLU A 39 5.80 10.91 -4.64
N ASP A 40 7.01 11.16 -5.17
CA ASP A 40 7.21 11.48 -6.58
C ASP A 40 6.76 10.33 -7.50
N ILE A 41 7.17 9.09 -7.21
CA ILE A 41 6.74 7.90 -7.95
C ILE A 41 5.20 7.79 -8.02
N VAL A 42 4.51 8.08 -6.91
CA VAL A 42 3.05 8.00 -6.83
C VAL A 42 2.38 9.13 -7.60
N MET A 43 2.89 10.36 -7.44
CA MET A 43 2.39 11.53 -8.15
C MET A 43 2.56 11.37 -9.66
N GLU A 44 3.71 10.87 -10.13
CA GLU A 44 3.94 10.55 -11.54
C GLU A 44 2.97 9.47 -12.04
N ALA A 45 2.73 8.41 -11.27
CA ALA A 45 1.83 7.33 -11.66
C ALA A 45 0.36 7.79 -11.74
N MET A 46 -0.09 8.59 -10.78
CA MET A 46 -1.45 9.16 -10.78
C MET A 46 -1.63 10.18 -11.91
N THR A 47 -0.63 11.01 -12.17
CA THR A 47 -0.62 11.97 -13.29
C THR A 47 -0.67 11.24 -14.63
N TYR A 48 0.17 10.22 -14.80
CA TYR A 48 0.19 9.41 -16.01
C TYR A 48 -1.17 8.72 -16.26
N TYR A 49 -1.81 8.19 -15.22
CA TYR A 49 -3.16 7.67 -15.34
C TYR A 49 -4.15 8.77 -15.77
N TRP A 50 -4.13 9.94 -15.12
CA TRP A 50 -5.01 11.06 -15.44
C TRP A 50 -4.89 11.49 -16.91
N GLU A 51 -3.67 11.59 -17.43
CA GLU A 51 -3.40 11.98 -18.82
C GLU A 51 -3.90 10.95 -19.84
N ASN A 52 -3.84 9.66 -19.48
CA ASN A 52 -4.15 8.54 -20.39
C ASN A 52 -5.54 7.94 -20.18
N ARG A 53 -6.29 8.37 -19.17
CA ARG A 53 -7.57 7.76 -18.73
C ARG A 53 -8.59 7.55 -19.84
N THR A 54 -8.65 8.44 -20.82
CA THR A 54 -9.59 8.37 -21.95
C THR A 54 -9.31 7.22 -22.91
N ARG A 55 -8.17 6.53 -22.77
CA ARG A 55 -7.79 5.34 -23.54
C ARG A 55 -7.84 4.07 -22.71
N LEU A 56 -8.09 4.17 -21.41
CA LEU A 56 -8.03 3.08 -20.44
C LEU A 56 -9.42 2.55 -20.09
N PHE A 57 -10.29 2.38 -21.09
CA PHE A 57 -11.63 1.86 -20.85
C PHE A 57 -11.58 0.41 -20.37
N GLY A 58 -12.32 0.10 -19.30
CA GLY A 58 -12.44 -1.26 -18.77
C GLY A 58 -11.30 -1.72 -17.87
N VAL A 59 -10.28 -0.88 -17.62
CA VAL A 59 -9.25 -1.20 -16.61
C VAL A 59 -9.76 -0.89 -15.21
N ASN A 60 -9.24 -1.60 -14.21
CA ASN A 60 -9.38 -1.24 -12.80
C ASN A 60 -8.42 -0.08 -12.50
N PRO A 61 -8.88 1.16 -12.19
CA PRO A 61 -7.97 2.30 -12.03
C PRO A 61 -6.96 2.14 -10.87
N PRO A 62 -7.36 1.71 -9.65
CA PRO A 62 -6.40 1.30 -8.62
C PRO A 62 -5.40 0.23 -9.10
N ALA A 63 -5.91 -0.82 -9.75
CA ALA A 63 -5.20 -1.79 -10.61
C ALA A 63 -3.98 -1.20 -11.33
N TYR A 64 -4.33 -0.31 -12.24
CA TYR A 64 -3.43 0.28 -13.21
C TYR A 64 -2.40 1.21 -12.57
N ILE A 65 -2.85 2.10 -11.68
CA ILE A 65 -1.95 3.04 -10.99
C ILE A 65 -0.96 2.27 -10.13
N PHE A 66 -1.44 1.28 -9.37
CA PHE A 66 -0.58 0.47 -8.53
C PHE A 66 0.44 -0.36 -9.34
N THR A 67 0.05 -0.85 -10.52
CA THR A 67 0.98 -1.47 -11.47
C THR A 67 2.08 -0.49 -11.90
N THR A 68 1.71 0.75 -12.18
CA THR A 68 2.65 1.81 -12.58
C THR A 68 3.62 2.14 -11.44
N ILE A 69 3.12 2.28 -10.21
CA ILE A 69 3.93 2.48 -9.00
C ILE A 69 4.89 1.31 -8.79
N LYS A 70 4.38 0.07 -8.86
CA LYS A 70 5.19 -1.15 -8.72
C LYS A 70 6.36 -1.14 -9.69
N ASN A 71 6.11 -0.84 -10.96
CA ASN A 71 7.13 -0.82 -12.00
C ASN A 71 8.17 0.29 -11.78
N LYS A 72 7.72 1.48 -11.36
CA LYS A 72 8.63 2.60 -11.02
C LYS A 72 9.50 2.27 -9.82
N CYS A 73 8.94 1.70 -8.75
CA CYS A 73 9.70 1.22 -7.60
C CYS A 73 10.72 0.14 -8.01
N LEU A 74 10.35 -0.82 -8.87
CA LEU A 74 11.28 -1.83 -9.38
C LEU A 74 12.45 -1.21 -10.14
N ASN A 75 12.17 -0.23 -11.01
CA ASN A 75 13.23 0.48 -11.74
C ASN A 75 14.17 1.21 -10.77
N TYR A 76 13.62 1.96 -9.81
CA TYR A 76 14.40 2.64 -8.77
C TYR A 76 15.31 1.67 -8.00
N LEU A 77 14.79 0.52 -7.57
CA LEU A 77 15.57 -0.48 -6.83
C LEU A 77 16.67 -1.12 -7.68
N ARG A 78 16.39 -1.39 -8.97
CA ARG A 78 17.37 -1.95 -9.91
C ARG A 78 18.48 -0.95 -10.23
N ASP A 79 18.13 0.32 -10.40
CA ASP A 79 19.11 1.39 -10.59
C ASP A 79 20.00 1.52 -9.34
N ARG A 80 19.41 1.52 -8.15
CA ARG A 80 20.15 1.50 -6.88
C ARG A 80 21.08 0.30 -6.78
N GLN A 81 20.60 -0.89 -7.15
CA GLN A 81 21.42 -2.11 -7.15
C GLN A 81 22.62 -1.98 -8.09
N TYR A 82 22.39 -1.46 -9.30
CA TYR A 82 23.44 -1.24 -10.28
C TYR A 82 24.50 -0.26 -9.75
N TYR A 83 24.10 0.91 -9.25
CA TYR A 83 25.03 1.90 -8.71
C TYR A 83 25.87 1.35 -7.55
N GLN A 84 25.24 0.64 -6.60
CA GLN A 84 25.95 0.08 -5.44
C GLN A 84 26.91 -1.06 -5.82
N THR A 85 26.59 -1.80 -6.87
CA THR A 85 27.47 -2.86 -7.40
C THR A 85 28.68 -2.25 -8.09
N VAL A 86 28.48 -1.23 -8.92
CA VAL A 86 29.56 -0.53 -9.65
C VAL A 86 30.48 0.25 -8.70
N SER A 87 29.95 0.80 -7.61
CA SER A 87 30.74 1.56 -6.64
C SER A 87 31.47 0.71 -5.59
N GLU A 88 31.34 -0.62 -5.63
CA GLU A 88 31.85 -1.56 -4.61
C GLU A 88 31.37 -1.26 -3.17
N GLN A 89 30.30 -0.47 -3.03
CA GLN A 89 29.76 -0.06 -1.72
C GLN A 89 28.72 -1.04 -1.18
N LEU A 90 28.39 -2.09 -1.94
CA LEU A 90 27.35 -3.02 -1.55
C LEU A 90 27.86 -4.04 -0.51
N GLN A 91 27.59 -3.76 0.76
CA GLN A 91 27.77 -4.72 1.84
C GLN A 91 26.80 -5.91 1.66
N GLU A 92 27.19 -7.12 2.05
CA GLU A 92 26.39 -8.35 1.89
C GLU A 92 24.97 -8.22 2.46
N HIS A 93 24.83 -7.61 3.64
CA HIS A 93 23.52 -7.35 4.25
C HIS A 93 22.64 -6.39 3.43
N ALA A 94 23.23 -5.36 2.83
CA ALA A 94 22.51 -4.41 1.98
C ALA A 94 22.10 -5.07 0.65
N ALA A 95 22.97 -5.91 0.08
CA ALA A 95 22.66 -6.72 -1.10
C ALA A 95 21.45 -7.64 -0.85
N TRP A 96 21.45 -8.34 0.29
CA TRP A 96 20.38 -9.25 0.66
C TRP A 96 19.05 -8.54 0.88
N LYS A 97 19.04 -7.40 1.61
CA LYS A 97 17.84 -6.57 1.79
C LYS A 97 17.26 -6.15 0.43
N LEU A 98 18.10 -5.65 -0.46
CA LEU A 98 17.69 -5.15 -1.78
C LEU A 98 17.13 -6.29 -2.66
N ALA A 99 17.75 -7.46 -2.64
CA ALA A 99 17.27 -8.64 -3.35
C ALA A 99 15.86 -9.07 -2.86
N ILE A 100 15.62 -9.04 -1.54
CA ILE A 100 14.29 -9.32 -0.98
C ILE A 100 13.26 -8.27 -1.40
N GLN A 101 13.61 -6.97 -1.34
CA GLN A 101 12.71 -5.91 -1.78
C GLN A 101 12.29 -6.09 -3.24
N ILE A 102 13.23 -6.39 -4.13
CA ILE A 102 12.93 -6.65 -5.55
C ILE A 102 12.06 -7.90 -5.69
N SER A 103 12.47 -9.03 -5.11
CA SER A 103 11.76 -10.31 -5.25
C SER A 103 10.31 -10.24 -4.74
N THR A 104 10.10 -9.62 -3.59
CA THR A 104 8.76 -9.47 -3.01
C THR A 104 7.87 -8.53 -3.82
N LEU A 105 8.45 -7.47 -4.39
CA LEU A 105 7.74 -6.54 -5.25
C LEU A 105 7.39 -7.16 -6.62
N GLU A 106 8.27 -7.99 -7.18
CA GLU A 106 8.02 -8.75 -8.41
C GLU A 106 6.85 -9.73 -8.25
N ALA A 107 6.80 -10.42 -7.10
CA ALA A 107 5.71 -11.34 -6.75
C ALA A 107 4.36 -10.64 -6.49
N CYS A 108 4.33 -9.31 -6.36
CA CYS A 108 3.10 -8.56 -6.17
C CYS A 108 2.27 -8.49 -7.46
N ASN A 109 1.04 -9.02 -7.41
CA ASN A 109 0.06 -8.92 -8.48
C ASN A 109 -1.01 -7.85 -8.14
N PRO A 110 -0.97 -6.67 -8.78
CA PRO A 110 -1.94 -5.61 -8.54
C PRO A 110 -3.39 -6.03 -8.81
N GLU A 111 -3.68 -6.73 -9.91
CA GLU A 111 -5.06 -7.10 -10.25
C GLU A 111 -5.66 -8.05 -9.20
N GLU A 112 -4.86 -8.98 -8.69
CA GLU A 112 -5.26 -9.85 -7.60
C GLU A 112 -5.49 -9.05 -6.31
N LEU A 113 -4.62 -8.09 -6.00
CA LEU A 113 -4.73 -7.24 -4.80
C LEU A 113 -6.04 -6.43 -4.77
N PHE A 114 -6.51 -5.96 -5.93
CA PHE A 114 -7.75 -5.19 -6.05
C PHE A 114 -8.95 -6.00 -6.56
N SER A 115 -8.83 -7.33 -6.59
CA SER A 115 -9.93 -8.23 -6.95
C SER A 115 -11.03 -8.24 -5.87
N LYS A 116 -12.24 -8.62 -6.28
CA LYS A 116 -13.37 -8.73 -5.36
C LYS A 116 -13.14 -9.86 -4.36
N GLU A 117 -12.57 -10.95 -4.81
CA GLU A 117 -12.18 -12.14 -4.04
C GLU A 117 -11.21 -11.74 -2.93
N MET A 118 -10.22 -10.92 -3.27
CA MET A 118 -9.27 -10.40 -2.29
C MET A 118 -9.94 -9.52 -1.24
N LYS A 119 -10.81 -8.61 -1.67
CA LYS A 119 -11.58 -7.77 -0.74
C LYS A 119 -12.40 -8.63 0.24
N GLN A 120 -13.08 -9.65 -0.27
CA GLN A 120 -13.85 -10.59 0.55
C GLN A 120 -12.97 -11.38 1.52
N LEU A 121 -11.77 -11.78 1.08
CA LEU A 121 -10.81 -12.47 1.94
C LEU A 121 -10.35 -11.58 3.10
N VAL A 122 -10.07 -10.29 2.84
CA VAL A 122 -9.71 -9.32 3.87
C VAL A 122 -10.87 -9.09 4.85
N GLU A 123 -12.09 -8.89 4.34
CA GLU A 123 -13.30 -8.74 5.16
C GLU A 123 -13.51 -9.97 6.05
N HIS A 124 -13.32 -11.17 5.52
CA HIS A 124 -13.40 -12.42 6.28
C HIS A 124 -12.28 -12.55 7.32
N ALA A 125 -11.07 -12.13 7.00
CA ALA A 125 -9.95 -12.15 7.95
C ALA A 125 -10.21 -11.16 9.12
N LEU A 126 -10.75 -9.98 8.82
CA LEU A 126 -11.14 -9.00 9.82
C LEU A 126 -12.33 -9.49 10.67
N SER A 127 -13.30 -10.19 10.08
CA SER A 127 -14.49 -10.68 10.80
C SER A 127 -14.12 -11.69 11.91
N LYS A 128 -13.04 -12.45 11.72
CA LYS A 128 -12.50 -13.39 12.71
C LYS A 128 -11.80 -12.73 13.90
N LEU A 129 -11.48 -11.45 13.81
CA LEU A 129 -10.87 -10.73 14.93
C LEU A 129 -11.91 -10.48 16.03
N PRO A 130 -11.54 -10.61 17.32
CA PRO A 130 -12.38 -10.17 18.42
C PRO A 130 -12.75 -8.70 18.23
N GLU A 131 -13.99 -8.33 18.53
CA GLU A 131 -14.57 -7.01 18.23
C GLU A 131 -13.66 -5.83 18.63
N LYS A 132 -13.17 -5.85 19.88
CA LYS A 132 -12.25 -4.83 20.40
C LYS A 132 -10.93 -4.74 19.62
N THR A 133 -10.40 -5.89 19.21
CA THR A 133 -9.17 -5.98 18.41
C THR A 133 -9.40 -5.45 16.99
N ARG A 134 -10.53 -5.81 16.38
CA ARG A 134 -10.96 -5.30 15.08
C ARG A 134 -11.13 -3.79 15.10
N ARG A 135 -11.81 -3.24 16.11
CA ARG A 135 -12.04 -1.79 16.24
C ARG A 135 -10.73 -1.02 16.36
N VAL A 136 -9.81 -1.46 17.24
CA VAL A 136 -8.47 -0.85 17.36
C VAL A 136 -7.72 -0.88 16.02
N PHE A 137 -7.75 -2.02 15.32
CA PHE A 137 -7.12 -2.13 14.00
C PHE A 137 -7.73 -1.15 12.99
N ILE A 138 -9.06 -1.06 12.94
CA ILE A 138 -9.76 -0.17 12.00
C ILE A 138 -9.44 1.30 12.28
N MET A 139 -9.51 1.72 13.54
CA MET A 139 -9.20 3.09 13.94
C MET A 139 -7.77 3.47 13.55
N ARG A 140 -6.82 2.55 13.67
CA ARG A 140 -5.44 2.81 13.26
C ARG A 140 -5.27 2.85 11.74
N ARG A 141 -5.83 1.89 11.00
CA ARG A 141 -5.52 1.68 9.57
C ARG A 141 -6.42 2.47 8.63
N PHE A 142 -7.68 2.66 8.99
CA PHE A 142 -8.67 3.29 8.11
C PHE A 142 -9.09 4.68 8.59
N GLU A 143 -9.04 4.93 9.90
CA GLU A 143 -9.34 6.26 10.47
C GLU A 143 -8.06 7.07 10.79
N GLU A 144 -6.87 6.49 10.54
CA GLU A 144 -5.54 7.09 10.72
C GLU A 144 -5.23 7.62 12.13
N LYS A 145 -5.98 7.17 13.15
CA LYS A 145 -5.80 7.63 14.53
C LYS A 145 -4.45 7.19 15.10
N SER A 146 -3.82 8.06 15.86
CA SER A 146 -2.64 7.75 16.66
C SER A 146 -2.99 6.79 17.80
N TYR A 147 -1.99 6.07 18.32
CA TYR A 147 -2.22 5.16 19.45
C TYR A 147 -2.75 5.89 20.69
N ARG A 148 -2.42 7.18 20.86
CA ARG A 148 -2.93 8.01 21.95
C ARG A 148 -4.41 8.33 21.78
N GLU A 149 -4.83 8.69 20.57
CA GLU A 149 -6.25 8.95 20.26
C GLU A 149 -7.08 7.68 20.44
N ILE A 150 -6.60 6.54 19.95
CA ILE A 150 -7.26 5.25 20.12
C ILE A 150 -7.37 4.87 21.60
N ALA A 151 -6.27 5.05 22.36
CA ALA A 151 -6.25 4.78 23.79
C ALA A 151 -7.31 5.62 24.54
N SER A 152 -7.41 6.91 24.20
CA SER A 152 -8.40 7.82 24.77
C SER A 152 -9.83 7.42 24.41
N GLU A 153 -10.13 7.18 23.14
CA GLU A 153 -11.47 6.86 22.66
C GLU A 153 -11.96 5.49 23.15
N MET A 154 -11.06 4.51 23.25
CA MET A 154 -11.37 3.15 23.69
C MET A 154 -11.18 2.93 25.20
N ASN A 155 -10.90 4.00 25.95
CA ASN A 155 -10.64 4.00 27.39
C ASN A 155 -9.67 2.88 27.82
N MET A 156 -8.48 2.86 27.22
CA MET A 156 -7.42 1.89 27.47
C MET A 156 -6.04 2.55 27.50
N SER A 157 -5.01 1.82 27.94
CA SER A 157 -3.63 2.29 27.83
C SER A 157 -3.11 2.18 26.40
N VAL A 158 -2.11 2.99 26.05
CA VAL A 158 -1.35 2.85 24.78
C VAL A 158 -0.78 1.45 24.61
N LYS A 159 -0.31 0.82 25.69
CA LYS A 159 0.11 -0.59 25.69
C LYS A 159 -1.03 -1.57 25.36
N GLY A 160 -2.26 -1.25 25.76
CA GLY A 160 -3.46 -1.99 25.37
C GLY A 160 -3.74 -1.89 23.87
N VAL A 161 -3.54 -0.70 23.29
CA VAL A 161 -3.63 -0.48 21.83
C VAL A 161 -2.59 -1.33 21.10
N GLU A 162 -1.32 -1.28 21.54
CA GLU A 162 -0.23 -2.11 21.00
C GLU A 162 -0.55 -3.61 21.06
N TYR A 163 -1.06 -4.09 22.20
CA TYR A 163 -1.49 -5.47 22.36
C TYR A 163 -2.54 -5.88 21.32
N HIS A 164 -3.58 -5.04 21.13
CA HIS A 164 -4.61 -5.31 20.13
C HIS A 164 -4.06 -5.22 18.70
N MET A 165 -3.17 -4.28 18.41
CA MET A 165 -2.51 -4.17 17.08
C MET A 165 -1.67 -5.40 16.76
N ASN A 166 -0.89 -5.90 17.73
CA ASN A 166 -0.09 -7.10 17.57
C ASN A 166 -0.99 -8.33 17.37
N LYS A 167 -2.04 -8.47 18.18
CA LYS A 167 -3.01 -9.57 18.06
C LYS A 167 -3.72 -9.57 16.69
N ALA A 168 -4.12 -8.40 16.20
CA ALA A 168 -4.71 -8.26 14.86
C ALA A 168 -3.71 -8.69 13.79
N THR A 169 -2.48 -8.17 13.87
CA THR A 169 -1.40 -8.45 12.91
C THR A 169 -1.07 -9.94 12.83
N GLU A 170 -0.92 -10.63 13.97
CA GLU A 170 -0.66 -12.07 14.00
C GLU A 170 -1.80 -12.90 13.39
N SER A 171 -3.05 -12.52 13.68
CA SER A 171 -4.22 -13.20 13.12
C SER A 171 -4.32 -13.01 11.61
N LEU A 172 -4.09 -11.79 11.13
CA LEU A 172 -4.07 -11.47 9.71
C LEU A 172 -2.94 -12.20 9.00
N LYS A 173 -1.71 -12.22 9.56
CA LYS A 173 -0.57 -13.00 9.04
C LYS A 173 -0.91 -14.46 8.83
N LYS A 174 -1.60 -15.10 9.77
CA LYS A 174 -2.01 -16.51 9.64
C LYS A 174 -3.05 -16.73 8.55
N THR A 175 -3.99 -15.80 8.41
CA THR A 175 -5.12 -15.94 7.47
C THR A 175 -4.74 -15.56 6.04
N LEU A 176 -3.80 -14.64 5.89
CA LEU A 176 -3.38 -14.04 4.61
C LEU A 176 -1.94 -14.42 4.22
N LYS A 177 -1.39 -15.49 4.82
CA LYS A 177 0.02 -15.91 4.66
C LYS A 177 0.44 -16.11 3.20
N ASP A 178 -0.49 -16.56 2.36
CA ASP A 178 -0.24 -16.84 0.94
C ASP A 178 -0.25 -15.55 0.10
N PHE A 179 -0.57 -14.40 0.72
CA PHE A 179 -0.62 -13.08 0.12
C PHE A 179 0.32 -12.11 0.86
N LEU A 180 1.63 -12.39 0.82
CA LEU A 180 2.66 -11.55 1.45
C LEU A 180 2.58 -10.06 1.05
N PRO A 181 2.34 -9.68 -0.22
CA PRO A 181 2.19 -8.29 -0.60
C PRO A 181 0.97 -7.61 0.06
N LEU A 182 -0.12 -8.35 0.23
CA LEU A 182 -1.32 -7.89 0.94
C LEU A 182 -1.06 -7.74 2.44
N LEU A 183 -0.27 -8.63 3.03
CA LEU A 183 0.15 -8.49 4.42
C LEU A 183 1.02 -7.26 4.62
N ILE A 184 1.96 -7.00 3.72
CA ILE A 184 2.76 -5.77 3.76
C ILE A 184 1.84 -4.56 3.63
N TYR A 185 0.91 -4.59 2.67
CA TYR A 185 -0.10 -3.55 2.52
C TYR A 185 -0.88 -3.33 3.82
N LEU A 186 -1.53 -4.35 4.40
CA LEU A 186 -2.36 -4.21 5.60
C LEU A 186 -1.58 -3.94 6.90
N ILE A 187 -0.30 -4.31 6.98
CA ILE A 187 0.54 -4.12 8.17
C ILE A 187 1.29 -2.80 8.12
N TYR A 188 1.52 -2.22 6.95
CA TYR A 188 2.23 -0.95 6.81
C TYR A 188 1.34 0.21 6.30
N HIS A 189 0.06 -0.04 5.95
CA HIS A 189 -1.00 0.97 5.76
C HIS A 189 -1.90 1.13 6.95
#